data_AF-A0A0P1EVZ8-F1
#
_entry.id   AF-A0A0P1EVZ8-F1
#
_cell.length_a   1.000
_cell.length_b   1.000
_cell.length_c   1.000
_cell.angle_alpha   90.00
_cell.angle_beta   90.00
_cell.angle_gamma   90.00
#
_symmetry.space_group_name_H-M   'P 1'
#
loop_
_entity.id
_entity.type
_entity.pdbx_description
1 polymer ?
#
loop_
_entity_poly.entity_id
_entity_poly.type
_entity_poly.pdbx_seq_one_letter_code
_entity_poly.pdbx_strand_id
1 'polypeptide(L)' 'MSKDWIIDVLTDLRAFAHLNELPSLAEHLDDTVLVAAAELAENALHRQNGTVVYDATTRNISGQPHSGFKS' A
#
# COMPACT_ATOMS: atom_id res chain seq x y z
N MET A 1 -2.66 13.11 -0.11
CA MET A 1 -3.11 13.14 -1.52
C MET A 1 -2.73 11.81 -2.14
N SER A 2 -3.65 11.14 -2.84
CA SER A 2 -3.33 9.89 -3.54
C SER A 2 -2.33 10.18 -4.67
N LYS A 3 -1.43 9.23 -4.95
CA LYS A 3 -0.41 9.37 -6.00
C LYS A 3 -0.96 9.08 -7.39
N ASP A 4 -2.26 8.83 -7.52
CA ASP A 4 -2.94 8.37 -8.73
C ASP A 4 -2.73 9.29 -9.94
N TRP A 5 -2.48 10.59 -9.70
CA TRP A 5 -2.16 11.58 -10.74
C TRP A 5 -0.92 11.22 -11.58
N ILE A 6 0.00 10.42 -11.05
CA ILE A 6 1.22 10.05 -11.78
C ILE A 6 0.91 9.14 -12.98
N ILE A 7 -0.15 8.33 -12.92
CA ILE A 7 -0.53 7.43 -14.01
C ILE A 7 -1.00 8.23 -15.22
N ASP A 8 -1.77 9.30 -14.98
CA ASP A 8 -2.20 10.22 -16.03
C ASP A 8 -0.99 10.89 -16.69
N VAL A 9 -0.03 11.38 -15.90
CA VAL A 9 1.20 12.02 -16.42
C VAL A 9 2.07 11.04 -17.21
N LEU A 10 2.25 9.81 -16.74
CA LEU A 10 3.02 8.79 -17.46
C LEU A 10 2.33 8.40 -18.78
N THR A 11 0.99 8.37 -18.80
CA THR A 11 0.21 8.12 -20.01
C THR A 11 0.39 9.25 -21.03
N ASP A 12 0.37 10.51 -20.58
CA ASP A 12 0.60 11.67 -21.44
C ASP A 12 2.03 11.67 -22.03
N LEU A 13 3.03 11.37 -21.21
CA LEU A 13 4.43 11.26 -21.67
C LEU A 13 4.61 10.13 -22.68
N ARG A 14 3.91 9.01 -22.50
CA ARG A 14 3.94 7.89 -23.44
C ARG A 14 3.30 8.28 -24.76
N ALA A 15 2.17 8.98 -24.74
CA ALA A 15 1.53 9.52 -25.94
C ALA A 15 2.46 10.50 -26.67
N PHE A 16 3.12 11.39 -25.93
CA PHE A 16 4.15 12.28 -26.47
C PHE A 16 5.29 11.50 -27.14
N ALA A 17 5.81 10.44 -26.50
CA ALA A 17 6.88 9.62 -27.07
C ALA A 17 6.48 8.96 -28.41
N HIS A 18 5.26 8.43 -28.50
CA HIS A 18 4.71 7.88 -29.75
C HIS A 18 4.58 8.95 -30.85
N LEU A 19 4.05 10.12 -30.51
CA LEU A 19 3.87 11.22 -31.46
C LEU A 19 5.19 11.79 -32.00
N ASN A 20 6.28 11.62 -31.27
CA ASN A 20 7.60 12.14 -31.64
C ASN A 20 8.56 11.03 -32.11
N GLU A 21 8.04 9.85 -32.43
CA GLU A 21 8.84 8.72 -32.95
C GLU A 21 10.00 8.34 -32.00
N LEU A 22 9.74 8.33 -30.69
CA LEU A 22 10.69 7.95 -29.64
C LEU A 22 10.35 6.56 -29.06
N PRO A 23 10.55 5.46 -29.81
CA PRO A 23 10.04 4.13 -29.44
C PRO A 23 10.64 3.60 -28.14
N SER A 24 11.95 3.76 -27.93
CA SER A 24 12.61 3.32 -26.68
C SER A 24 12.11 4.08 -25.46
N LEU A 25 11.73 5.36 -25.63
CA LEU A 25 11.14 6.13 -24.54
C LEU A 25 9.73 5.63 -24.23
N ALA A 26 8.93 5.34 -25.25
CA ALA A 26 7.59 4.78 -25.07
C ALA A 26 7.64 3.41 -24.37
N GLU A 27 8.58 2.54 -24.75
CA GLU A 27 8.80 1.24 -24.11
C GLU A 27 9.17 1.37 -22.63
N HIS A 28 10.13 2.22 -22.28
CA HIS A 28 10.45 2.48 -20.87
C HIS A 28 9.28 3.06 -20.08
N LEU A 29 8.44 3.90 -20.72
CA LEU A 29 7.25 4.45 -20.09
C LEU A 29 6.18 3.38 -19.87
N ASP A 30 6.04 2.40 -20.76
CA ASP A 30 5.16 1.24 -20.56
C ASP A 30 5.56 0.45 -19.30
N ASP A 31 6.85 0.14 -19.14
CA ASP A 31 7.36 -0.53 -17.93
C ASP A 31 7.17 0.32 -16.66
N THR A 32 7.39 1.63 -16.78
CA THR A 32 7.23 2.56 -15.65
C THR A 32 5.77 2.65 -15.19
N VAL A 33 4.81 2.67 -16.12
CA VAL A 33 3.38 2.63 -15.81
C VAL A 33 3.01 1.36 -15.06
N LEU A 34 3.54 0.21 -15.50
CA LEU A 34 3.26 -1.09 -14.86
C LEU A 34 3.73 -1.10 -13.39
N VAL A 35 4.97 -0.67 -13.14
CA VAL A 35 5.54 -0.60 -11.78
C VAL A 35 4.75 0.38 -10.91
N ALA A 36 4.47 1.58 -11.42
CA ALA A 36 3.70 2.59 -10.69
C ALA A 36 2.30 2.10 -10.32
N ALA A 37 1.61 1.43 -11.25
CA ALA A 37 0.28 0.88 -10.99
C ALA A 37 0.31 -0.20 -9.90
N ALA A 38 1.32 -1.08 -9.90
CA ALA A 38 1.50 -2.11 -8.88
C ALA A 38 1.72 -1.51 -7.49
N GLU A 39 2.62 -0.51 -7.37
CA GLU A 39 2.90 0.15 -6.10
C GLU A 39 1.69 0.95 -5.56
N LEU A 40 0.91 1.58 -6.44
CA LEU A 40 -0.31 2.28 -6.06
C LEU A 40 -1.38 1.32 -5.53
N ALA A 41 -1.54 0.16 -6.19
CA ALA A 41 -2.45 -0.89 -5.74
C ALA A 41 -2.05 -1.44 -4.37
N GLU A 42 -0.76 -1.73 -4.15
CA GLU A 42 -0.24 -2.18 -2.86
C GLU A 42 -0.47 -1.13 -1.75
N ASN A 43 -0.20 0.15 -2.04
CA ASN A 43 -0.48 1.23 -1.10
C ASN A 43 -1.98 1.40 -0.80
N ALA A 44 -2.86 1.13 -1.77
CA ALA A 44 -4.30 1.13 -1.54
C ALA A 44 -4.72 -0.01 -0.60
N LEU A 45 -4.17 -1.22 -0.80
CA LEU A 45 -4.41 -2.37 0.08
C LEU A 45 -3.89 -2.13 1.50
N HIS A 46 -2.68 -1.57 1.66
CA HIS A 46 -2.14 -1.22 2.98
C HIS A 46 -2.99 -0.15 3.69
N ARG A 47 -3.49 0.85 2.97
CA ARG A 47 -4.43 1.84 3.55
C ARG A 47 -5.73 1.20 4.02
N GLN A 48 -6.23 0.18 3.31
CA GLN A 48 -7.46 -0.53 3.67
C GLN A 48 -7.26 -1.49 4.86
N ASN A 49 -6.08 -2.10 4.99
CA ASN A 49 -5.76 -3.07 6.05
C ASN A 49 -5.26 -2.44 7.37
N GLY A 50 -5.07 -1.11 7.42
CA GLY A 50 -4.57 -0.39 8.60
C GLY A 50 -5.51 -0.28 9.80
N THR A 51 -6.72 -0.85 9.75
CA THR A 51 -7.64 -0.94 10.91
C THR A 51 -7.51 -2.31 11.58
N VAL A 52 -6.30 -2.69 11.97
CA VAL A 52 -6.17 -3.74 12.99
C VAL A 52 -6.48 -3.08 14.31
N VAL A 53 -7.70 -3.34 14.78
CA VAL A 53 -8.19 -3.08 16.13
C VAL A 53 -7.08 -3.42 17.13
N TYR A 54 -6.68 -2.44 17.95
CA TYR A 54 -5.91 -2.71 19.16
C TYR A 54 -6.79 -3.61 20.02
N ASP A 55 -6.54 -4.92 19.97
CA ASP A 55 -7.21 -5.84 20.87
C ASP A 55 -6.81 -5.48 22.30
N ALA A 56 -7.78 -4.92 23.03
CA ALA A 56 -7.73 -4.59 24.44
C ALA A 56 -7.79 -5.83 25.35
N THR A 57 -7.37 -7.01 24.91
CA THR A 57 -7.44 -8.23 25.73
C THR A 57 -6.23 -8.46 26.65
N THR A 58 -5.12 -7.70 26.54
CA THR A 58 -3.95 -7.91 27.43
C THR A 58 -3.93 -7.05 28.70
N ARG A 59 -5.05 -6.42 29.10
CA ARG A 59 -5.13 -5.65 30.35
C ARG A 59 -6.41 -5.89 31.16
N ASN A 60 -6.78 -7.14 31.47
CA ASN A 60 -7.53 -7.39 32.73
C ASN A 60 -7.57 -8.88 33.16
N ILE A 61 -6.46 -9.43 33.66
CA ILE A 61 -6.54 -10.48 34.69
C ILE A 61 -5.51 -10.22 35.79
N SER A 62 -5.65 -9.08 36.48
CA SER A 62 -5.15 -8.99 37.85
C SER A 62 -6.25 -8.49 38.75
N GLY A 63 -6.87 -9.45 39.44
CA GLY A 63 -7.88 -9.27 40.46
C GLY A 63 -7.99 -10.51 41.35
N GLN A 64 -6.84 -10.91 41.94
CA GLN A 64 -6.58 -11.42 43.32
C GLN A 64 -7.73 -11.98 44.20
N PRO A 65 -7.48 -12.58 45.39
CA PRO A 65 -6.48 -13.59 45.83
C PRO A 65 -7.11 -14.63 46.83
N HIS A 66 -6.99 -15.96 46.69
CA HIS A 66 -7.43 -16.84 47.79
C HIS A 66 -6.58 -18.11 48.02
N SER A 67 -5.90 -18.09 49.16
CA SER A 67 -5.66 -19.15 50.16
C SER A 67 -5.10 -20.50 49.72
N GLY A 68 -3.96 -20.85 50.31
CA GLY A 68 -3.22 -22.07 50.02
C GLY A 68 -3.86 -23.37 50.49
N PHE A 69 -3.31 -24.47 49.99
CA PHE A 69 -3.40 -25.80 50.57
C PHE A 69 -2.07 -26.52 50.36
N LYS A 70 -1.46 -26.90 51.48
CA LYS A 70 -0.41 -27.92 51.58
C LYS A 70 -1.04 -29.30 51.37
N SER A 71 -0.33 -30.21 50.72
CA SER A 71 -0.21 -31.61 51.10
C SER A 71 1.05 -32.20 50.47
#